data_AF-A0AAW9W7P8-F1
#
_entry.id   AF-A0AAW9W7P8-F1
#
_cell.length_a   1.000
_cell.length_b   1.000
_cell.length_c   1.000
_cell.angle_alpha   90.00
_cell.angle_beta   90.00
_cell.angle_gamma   90.00
#
_symmetry.space_group_name_H-M   'P 1'
#
loop_
_entity.id
_entity.type
_entity.pdbx_description
1 polymer ?
#
loop_
_entity_poly.entity_id
_entity_poly.type
_entity_poly.pdbx_seq_one_letter_code
_entity_poly.pdbx_strand_id
1 'polypeptide(L)'
;MADSFHFSVNIISRGKGKSAVASAAYISGEKIKNEWDGVTHYYTRKEKILVKNIILPDHIPKEFNDRSTLWNKVEMAEKNSNAQLARQFIIGLPKELS
;
A
#
# COMPACT_ATOMS: atom_id res chain seq x y z
N MET A 1 -1.14 31.39 -7.12
CA MET A 1 -0.23 30.22 -7.25
C MET A 1 -0.30 29.49 -5.93
N ALA A 2 -0.74 28.23 -5.92
CA ALA A 2 -0.79 27.46 -4.68
C ALA A 2 0.48 26.60 -4.62
N ASP A 3 1.54 27.17 -4.06
CA ASP A 3 2.76 26.45 -3.67
C ASP A 3 2.51 25.67 -2.37
N SER A 4 1.45 24.86 -2.34
CA SER A 4 1.12 24.10 -1.13
C SER A 4 1.88 22.78 -1.11
N PHE A 5 2.97 22.74 -0.35
CA PHE A 5 3.59 21.50 0.09
C PHE A 5 2.58 20.67 0.88
N HIS A 6 2.39 19.40 0.50
CA HIS A 6 1.57 18.45 1.24
C HIS A 6 2.41 17.25 1.65
N PHE A 7 2.44 16.98 2.95
CA PHE A 7 3.05 15.79 3.52
C PHE A 7 2.17 15.23 4.62
N SER A 8 1.89 13.93 4.56
CA SER A 8 1.23 13.23 5.66
C SER A 8 1.80 11.84 5.89
N VAL A 9 1.79 11.42 7.15
CA VAL A 9 2.22 10.09 7.58
C VAL A 9 1.06 9.44 8.30
N ASN A 10 0.65 8.27 7.81
CA ASN A 10 -0.47 7.51 8.35
C ASN A 10 -0.01 6.11 8.76
N ILE A 11 -0.58 5.61 9.84
CA ILE A 11 -0.46 4.18 10.18
C ILE A 11 -1.64 3.43 9.58
N ILE A 12 -1.33 2.37 8.84
CA ILE A 12 -2.29 1.34 8.44
C ILE A 12 -2.34 0.35 9.60
N SER A 13 -3.42 0.39 10.39
CA SER A 13 -3.59 -0.47 11.56
C SER A 13 -4.87 -1.27 11.44
N ARG A 14 -4.75 -2.57 11.69
CA ARG A 14 -5.88 -3.51 11.73
C ARG A 14 -6.89 -3.13 12.80
N GLY A 15 -6.41 -2.68 13.96
CA GLY A 15 -7.27 -2.22 15.07
C GLY A 15 -8.12 -0.99 14.72
N LYS A 16 -7.79 -0.29 13.63
CA LYS A 16 -8.57 0.82 13.08
C LYS A 16 -9.37 0.42 11.84
N GLY A 17 -9.59 -0.89 11.63
CA GLY A 17 -10.31 -1.43 10.47
C GLY A 17 -9.58 -1.26 9.14
N LYS A 18 -8.26 -1.02 9.15
CA LYS A 18 -7.46 -0.87 7.93
C LYS A 18 -6.72 -2.16 7.60
N SER A 19 -6.50 -2.40 6.31
CA SER A 19 -5.68 -3.49 5.79
C SER A 19 -4.54 -2.94 4.93
N ALA A 20 -3.38 -3.59 5.02
CA ALA A 20 -2.24 -3.33 4.16
C ALA A 20 -2.53 -3.78 2.72
N VAL A 21 -3.16 -4.96 2.54
CA VAL A 21 -3.58 -5.46 1.23
C VAL A 21 -4.60 -4.53 0.59
N ALA A 22 -5.62 -4.09 1.34
CA ALA A 22 -6.62 -3.14 0.83
C ALA A 22 -5.98 -1.83 0.36
N SER A 23 -5.08 -1.28 1.19
CA SER A 23 -4.37 -0.04 0.89
C SER A 23 -3.48 -0.18 -0.34
N ALA A 24 -2.74 -1.28 -0.44
CA ALA A 24 -1.87 -1.60 -1.57
C ALA A 24 -2.64 -1.72 -2.88
N ALA A 25 -3.74 -2.49 -2.88
CA ALA A 25 -4.62 -2.62 -4.04
C ALA A 25 -5.19 -1.27 -4.49
N TYR A 26 -5.59 -0.43 -3.53
CA TYR A 26 -6.15 0.90 -3.83
C TYR A 26 -5.12 1.85 -4.43
N ILE A 27 -3.89 1.91 -3.92
CA ILE A 27 -2.87 2.83 -4.45
C ILE A 27 -2.29 2.34 -5.79
N SER A 28 -2.24 1.03 -6.03
CA SER A 28 -1.73 0.45 -7.29
C SER A 28 -2.80 0.23 -8.36
N GLY A 29 -4.09 0.41 -8.02
CA GLY A 29 -5.20 0.18 -8.94
C GLY A 29 -5.30 -1.30 -9.35
N GLU A 30 -5.13 -2.22 -8.41
CA GLU A 30 -5.06 -3.65 -8.68
C GLU A 30 -6.19 -4.43 -8.04
N LYS A 31 -6.30 -5.71 -8.46
CA LYS A 31 -7.12 -6.71 -7.80
C LYS A 31 -6.23 -7.56 -6.91
N ILE A 32 -6.41 -7.49 -5.59
CA ILE A 32 -5.64 -8.27 -4.64
C ILE A 32 -6.59 -8.90 -3.62
N LYS A 33 -6.44 -10.20 -3.37
CA LYS A 33 -7.14 -10.90 -2.30
C LYS A 33 -6.33 -10.79 -1.02
N ASN A 34 -6.98 -10.37 0.06
CA ASN A 34 -6.44 -10.46 1.40
C ASN A 34 -6.65 -11.88 1.91
N GLU A 35 -5.56 -12.57 2.21
CA GLU A 35 -5.56 -13.96 2.69
C GLU A 35 -5.95 -14.06 4.16
N TRP A 36 -5.82 -12.96 4.93
CA TRP A 36 -6.18 -12.92 6.35
C TRP A 36 -7.70 -12.99 6.58
N ASP A 37 -8.47 -12.19 5.84
CA ASP A 37 -9.94 -12.09 5.98
C ASP A 37 -10.70 -12.69 4.79
N GLY A 38 -9.99 -13.10 3.74
CA GLY A 38 -10.57 -13.65 2.51
C GLY A 38 -11.15 -12.62 1.54
N VAL A 39 -11.17 -11.32 1.89
CA VAL A 39 -11.78 -10.25 1.11
C VAL A 39 -10.94 -9.94 -0.12
N THR A 40 -11.59 -9.82 -1.28
CA THR A 40 -10.91 -9.38 -2.50
C THR A 40 -11.15 -7.90 -2.76
N HIS A 41 -10.08 -7.13 -2.81
CA HIS A 41 -10.10 -5.71 -3.11
C HIS A 41 -9.89 -5.49 -4.61
N TYR A 42 -10.83 -4.81 -5.27
CA TYR A 42 -10.84 -4.62 -6.72
C TYR A 42 -10.86 -3.14 -7.09
N TYR A 43 -9.69 -2.60 -7.45
CA TYR A 43 -9.52 -1.18 -7.78
C TYR A 43 -8.99 -0.92 -9.20
N THR A 44 -9.21 -1.85 -10.12
CA THR A 44 -8.70 -1.77 -11.51
C THR A 44 -9.27 -0.62 -12.33
N ARG A 45 -10.40 -0.04 -11.90
CA ARG A 45 -11.01 1.14 -12.53
C ARG A 45 -10.37 2.46 -12.09
N LYS A 46 -9.32 2.42 -11.26
CA LYS A 46 -8.66 3.63 -10.79
C LYS A 46 -7.84 4.27 -11.90
N GLU A 47 -8.14 5.52 -12.17
CA GLU A 47 -7.44 6.33 -13.16
C GLU A 47 -6.29 7.12 -12.51
N LYS A 48 -5.41 7.69 -13.35
CA LYS A 48 -4.30 8.59 -12.96
C LYS A 48 -3.19 7.94 -12.10
N ILE A 49 -2.96 6.64 -12.26
CA ILE A 49 -1.75 5.99 -11.76
C ILE A 49 -0.68 6.08 -12.85
N LEU A 50 0.31 6.96 -12.67
CA LEU A 50 1.40 7.12 -13.62
C LEU A 50 2.42 5.97 -13.53
N VAL A 51 2.84 5.64 -12.30
CA VAL A 51 3.85 4.62 -12.00
C VAL A 51 3.48 3.90 -10.71
N LYS A 52 3.81 2.61 -10.62
CA LYS A 52 3.67 1.80 -9.41
C LYS A 52 4.82 0.80 -9.29
N ASN A 53 5.69 1.00 -8.31
CA ASN A 53 6.89 0.17 -8.13
C ASN A 53 6.94 -0.40 -6.71
N ILE A 54 7.62 -1.53 -6.57
CA ILE A 54 8.08 -2.06 -5.28
C ILE A 54 9.60 -1.96 -5.31
N ILE A 55 10.17 -1.37 -4.26
CA ILE A 55 11.61 -1.23 -4.10
C ILE A 55 12.02 -2.14 -2.94
N LEU A 56 12.91 -3.08 -3.22
CA LEU A 56 13.39 -4.07 -2.26
C LEU A 56 14.87 -3.78 -1.93
N PRO A 57 15.29 -3.98 -0.66
CA PRO A 57 16.71 -4.11 -0.32
C PRO A 57 17.36 -5.30 -1.05
N ASP A 58 18.67 -5.22 -1.31
CA ASP A 58 19.42 -6.17 -2.16
C ASP A 58 19.31 -7.65 -1.77
N HIS A 59 19.07 -7.94 -0.48
CA HIS A 59 19.06 -9.28 0.08
C HIS A 59 17.64 -9.87 0.29
N ILE A 60 16.60 -9.18 -0.18
CA ILE A 60 15.23 -9.65 -0.02
C ILE A 60 14.85 -10.61 -1.15
N PRO A 61 14.17 -11.74 -0.83
CA PRO A 61 13.68 -12.67 -1.85
C PRO A 61 12.86 -11.98 -2.95
N LYS A 62 13.11 -12.35 -4.21
CA LYS A 62 12.47 -11.72 -5.38
C LYS A 62 10.94 -11.86 -5.40
N GLU A 63 10.39 -12.85 -4.69
CA GLU A 63 8.94 -13.03 -4.54
C GLU A 63 8.24 -11.80 -3.93
N PHE A 64 8.95 -11.03 -3.10
CA PHE A 64 8.42 -9.80 -2.52
C PHE A 64 8.26 -8.66 -3.53
N ASN A 65 8.71 -8.84 -4.78
CA ASN A 65 8.44 -7.90 -5.86
C ASN A 65 7.02 -8.07 -6.44
N ASP A 66 6.32 -9.15 -6.07
CA ASP A 66 4.88 -9.27 -6.28
C ASP A 66 4.11 -8.61 -5.13
N ARG A 67 3.20 -7.70 -5.48
CA ARG A 67 2.46 -6.89 -4.51
C ARG A 67 1.49 -7.71 -3.67
N SER A 68 0.86 -8.71 -4.28
CA SER A 68 -0.04 -9.62 -3.57
C SER A 68 0.75 -10.40 -2.52
N THR A 69 1.88 -10.99 -2.91
CA THR A 69 2.77 -11.74 -2.05
C THR A 69 3.29 -10.89 -0.90
N LEU A 70 3.84 -9.71 -1.19
CA LEU A 70 4.40 -8.81 -0.18
C LEU A 70 3.38 -8.45 0.92
N TRP A 71 2.22 -7.93 0.53
CA TRP A 71 1.27 -7.41 1.51
C TRP A 71 0.48 -8.51 2.23
N ASN A 72 0.26 -9.67 1.59
CA ASN A 72 -0.28 -10.82 2.32
C ASN A 72 0.71 -11.39 3.33
N LYS A 73 2.02 -11.43 3.02
CA LYS A 73 3.04 -11.82 4.01
C LYS A 73 3.04 -10.89 5.24
N VAL A 74 2.85 -9.58 5.04
CA VAL A 74 2.71 -8.61 6.14
C VAL A 74 1.44 -8.88 6.97
N GLU A 75 0.29 -9.04 6.32
CA GLU A 75 -0.97 -9.33 7.03
C GLU A 75 -0.89 -10.61 7.86
N MET A 76 -0.30 -11.67 7.30
CA MET A 76 -0.20 -12.98 7.93
C MET A 76 0.87 -13.05 9.04
N ALA A 77 1.95 -12.26 8.92
CA ALA A 77 3.00 -12.21 9.95
C ALA A 77 2.48 -11.59 11.26
N GLU A 78 1.64 -10.56 11.15
CA GLU A 78 1.06 -9.87 12.29
C GLU A 78 -0.21 -10.57 12.78
N LYS A 79 -0.18 -11.18 13.97
CA LYS A 79 -1.31 -11.98 14.49
C LYS A 79 -2.30 -11.19 15.34
N ASN A 80 -1.93 -10.00 15.80
CA ASN A 80 -2.75 -9.24 16.73
C ASN A 80 -3.89 -8.49 15.99
N SER A 81 -5.08 -8.46 16.57
CA SER A 81 -6.21 -7.69 16.04
C SER A 81 -5.94 -6.19 15.99
N ASN A 82 -5.04 -5.66 16.83
CA ASN A 82 -4.66 -4.25 16.84
C ASN A 82 -3.33 -3.92 16.13
N ALA A 83 -2.78 -4.86 15.35
CA ALA A 83 -1.48 -4.71 14.69
C ALA A 83 -1.35 -3.42 13.85
N GLN A 84 -0.14 -2.86 13.83
CA GLN A 84 0.24 -1.80 12.90
C GLN A 84 0.96 -2.44 11.73
N LEU A 85 0.29 -2.48 10.58
CA LEU A 85 0.71 -3.27 9.42
C LEU A 85 1.72 -2.52 8.55
N ALA A 86 1.54 -1.21 8.39
CA ALA A 86 2.41 -0.40 7.54
C ALA A 86 2.36 1.08 7.92
N ARG A 87 3.41 1.80 7.51
CA ARG A 87 3.43 3.27 7.45
C ARG A 87 3.20 3.72 6.02
N GLN A 88 2.27 4.63 5.84
CA GLN A 88 1.97 5.26 4.57
C GLN A 88 2.46 6.70 4.60
N PHE A 89 3.30 7.05 3.63
CA PHE A 89 3.76 8.41 3.40
C PHE A 89 3.05 8.94 2.14
N ILE A 90 2.43 10.11 2.25
CA ILE A 90 1.79 10.79 1.13
C ILE A 90 2.52 12.11 0.94
N ILE A 91 3.03 12.32 -0.26
CA ILE A 91 3.83 13.50 -0.62
C ILE A 91 3.21 14.11 -1.87
N GLY A 92 2.85 15.39 -1.80
CA GLY A 92 2.46 16.17 -2.97
C GLY A 92 3.69 16.51 -3.81
N LEU A 93 3.68 16.15 -5.08
CA LEU A 93 4.73 16.53 -6.02
C LEU A 93 4.46 17.94 -6.59
N PRO A 94 5.47 18.82 -6.65
CA PRO A 94 5.37 20.10 -7.35
C PRO A 94 4.94 19.92 -8.81
N LYS A 95 4.10 20.83 -9.31
CA LYS A 95 3.60 20.77 -10.70
C LYS A 95 4.72 21.02 -11.71
N GLU A 96 5.76 21.73 -11.28
CA GLU A 96 6.90 22.16 -12.08
C GLU A 96 7.88 21.01 -12.41
N LEU A 97 7.69 19.81 -11.83
CA LEU A 97 8.54 18.64 -12.08
C LEU A 97 8.19 17.85 -13.37
N SER A 98 7.15 18.26 -14.10
CA SER A 98 6.70 17.60 -15.34
C SER A 98 7.39 18.12 -16.59
#